data_AF-A0A1D2W9M2-F1
#
_entry.id   AF-A0A1D2W9M2-F1
#
_cell.length_a   1.000
_cell.length_b   1.000
_cell.length_c   1.000
_cell.angle_alpha   90.00
_cell.angle_beta   90.00
_cell.angle_gamma   90.00
#
_symmetry.space_group_name_H-M   'P 1'
#
loop_
_entity.id
_entity.type
_entity.pdbx_description
1 polymer ?
#
loop_
_entity_poly.entity_id
_entity_poly.type
_entity_poly.pdbx_seq_one_letter_code
_entity_poly.pdbx_strand_id
1 'polypeptide(L)'
;MDKTDAKGALELGSSFYNHGKLEEAVLYYKKALYLFEMTNDLKKEADTLLEIGDLYLELDNLEEARKHYKYALNCYSEVKDRKGEGYSLTGLGIIFEKYGDYEETRDYYEKAIRKFKKVKDFKRAGLVSNLVANTFKQQNAIEDAVIDYKCSLELFKKVKDYKREVRVKQKMTNLESMRSKVKSSKKEILALIIYFIIISIAEVLVAYNNIELGLILEFIILFALLVTSSISESYNFSNLLRAMMILPLIRILRLALPVTQANLLYLFFIISVLLFITSVTIIKVQKFNRKKVGLVLGNIPVQLIIALSGFLLGFIEYLILMPQPLIPSFTLERVLLASIVLVISTGFAEELLFRGILQKNAENVLGNIYGVIYASLLFMVFHIGWYSSLDVLFVFGVSMFYGYIFQKTRSLLGITLSHGICNSVLYLVMPFVFPSVIHYLMF
;
A
#
# COMPACT_ATOMS: atom_id res chain seq x y z
N MET A 1 31.04 -20.20 -40.87
CA MET A 1 31.42 -19.16 -39.90
C MET A 1 31.27 -19.76 -38.52
N ASP A 2 32.34 -19.78 -37.75
CA ASP A 2 32.48 -20.65 -36.58
C ASP A 2 32.02 -19.93 -35.30
N LYS A 3 31.39 -20.65 -34.36
CA LYS A 3 30.97 -20.10 -33.06
C LYS A 3 32.16 -19.53 -32.26
N THR A 4 33.35 -19.98 -32.59
CA THR A 4 34.64 -19.51 -32.06
C THR A 4 34.88 -18.03 -32.39
N ASP A 5 34.47 -17.56 -33.58
CA ASP A 5 34.60 -16.17 -34.00
C ASP A 5 33.65 -15.23 -33.22
N ALA A 6 32.45 -15.72 -32.91
CA ALA A 6 31.44 -14.96 -32.16
C ALA A 6 31.86 -14.74 -30.70
N LYS A 7 32.37 -15.80 -30.05
CA LYS A 7 32.91 -15.71 -28.68
C LYS A 7 34.14 -14.80 -28.62
N GLY A 8 35.05 -14.92 -29.59
CA GLY A 8 36.23 -14.04 -29.66
C GLY A 8 35.85 -12.56 -29.82
N ALA A 9 34.84 -12.25 -30.63
CA ALA A 9 34.32 -10.89 -30.74
C ALA A 9 33.71 -10.38 -29.42
N LEU A 10 32.96 -11.21 -28.71
CA LEU A 10 32.40 -10.87 -27.39
C LEU A 10 33.51 -10.59 -26.36
N GLU A 11 34.53 -11.46 -26.30
CA GLU A 11 35.68 -11.30 -25.39
C GLU A 11 36.49 -10.04 -25.69
N LEU A 12 36.71 -9.72 -26.97
CA LEU A 12 37.34 -8.46 -27.37
C LEU A 12 36.49 -7.26 -26.96
N GLY A 13 35.18 -7.30 -27.15
CA GLY A 13 34.26 -6.26 -26.69
C GLY A 13 34.36 -6.03 -25.18
N SER A 14 34.35 -7.11 -24.38
CA SER A 14 34.53 -7.02 -22.93
C SER A 14 35.92 -6.51 -22.54
N SER A 15 36.97 -6.86 -23.29
CA SER A 15 38.32 -6.32 -23.07
C SER A 15 38.36 -4.81 -23.31
N PHE A 16 37.82 -4.32 -24.43
CA PHE A 16 37.74 -2.89 -24.73
C PHE A 16 36.92 -2.13 -23.68
N TYR A 17 35.78 -2.69 -23.26
CA TYR A 17 34.94 -2.15 -22.20
C TYR A 17 35.71 -1.99 -20.89
N ASN A 18 36.44 -3.03 -20.45
CA ASN A 18 37.27 -2.99 -19.25
C ASN A 18 38.41 -1.97 -19.31
N HIS A 19 38.86 -1.59 -20.52
CA HIS A 19 39.86 -0.54 -20.73
C HIS A 19 39.23 0.86 -20.95
N GLY A 20 37.91 1.00 -20.78
CA GLY A 20 37.18 2.27 -20.95
C GLY A 20 36.99 2.70 -22.41
N LYS A 21 37.29 1.82 -23.37
CA LYS A 21 37.16 2.06 -24.82
C LYS A 21 35.74 1.69 -25.28
N LEU A 22 34.79 2.55 -24.91
CA LEU A 22 33.35 2.26 -25.04
C LEU A 22 32.90 2.16 -26.50
N GLU A 23 33.44 2.97 -27.40
CA GLU A 23 33.07 2.95 -28.83
C GLU A 23 33.53 1.64 -29.50
N GLU A 24 34.77 1.22 -29.24
CA GLU A 24 35.30 -0.05 -29.73
C GLU A 24 34.55 -1.23 -29.13
N ALA A 25 34.21 -1.16 -27.84
CA ALA A 25 33.41 -2.20 -27.19
C ALA A 25 32.05 -2.39 -27.87
N VAL A 26 31.33 -1.31 -28.19
CA VAL A 26 30.06 -1.39 -28.94
C VAL A 26 30.25 -2.05 -30.30
N LEU A 27 31.32 -1.69 -31.02
CA LEU A 27 31.60 -2.27 -32.34
C LEU A 27 31.78 -3.79 -32.25
N TYR A 28 32.59 -4.26 -31.30
CA TYR A 28 32.85 -5.69 -31.11
C TYR A 28 31.64 -6.45 -30.57
N TYR A 29 30.85 -5.84 -29.67
CA TYR A 29 29.59 -6.43 -29.21
C TYR A 29 28.55 -6.53 -30.32
N LYS A 30 28.40 -5.52 -31.20
CA LYS A 30 27.52 -5.61 -32.37
C LYS A 30 27.97 -6.69 -33.36
N LYS A 31 29.28 -6.85 -33.54
CA LYS A 31 29.85 -7.95 -34.34
C LYS A 31 29.51 -9.31 -33.73
N ALA A 32 29.68 -9.47 -32.42
CA ALA A 32 29.32 -10.70 -31.72
C ALA A 32 27.82 -10.99 -31.83
N LEU A 33 26.97 -9.98 -31.65
CA LEU A 33 25.52 -10.08 -31.77
C LEU A 33 25.11 -10.63 -33.14
N TYR A 34 25.60 -10.02 -34.22
CA TYR A 34 25.33 -10.47 -35.59
C TYR A 34 25.72 -11.94 -35.81
N LEU A 35 26.87 -12.37 -35.28
CA LEU A 35 27.31 -13.76 -35.41
C LEU A 35 26.47 -14.74 -34.59
N PHE A 36 26.00 -14.33 -33.40
CA PHE A 36 25.08 -15.14 -32.59
C PHE A 36 23.69 -15.26 -33.22
N GLU A 37 23.17 -14.19 -33.84
CA GLU A 37 21.94 -14.22 -34.63
C GLU A 37 22.06 -15.20 -35.81
N MET A 38 23.16 -15.13 -36.58
CA MET A 38 23.41 -16.06 -37.69
C MET A 38 23.50 -17.54 -37.26
N THR A 39 23.95 -17.79 -36.04
CA THR A 39 24.10 -19.14 -35.49
C THR A 39 22.90 -19.60 -34.66
N ASN A 40 21.84 -18.76 -34.56
CA ASN A 40 20.64 -18.97 -33.76
C ASN A 40 20.93 -19.32 -32.29
N ASP A 41 22.00 -18.78 -31.70
CA ASP A 41 22.32 -18.96 -30.29
C ASP A 41 21.61 -17.88 -29.45
N LEU A 42 20.29 -18.03 -29.28
CA LEU A 42 19.43 -17.05 -28.61
C LEU A 42 19.91 -16.67 -27.19
N LYS A 43 20.55 -17.59 -26.48
CA LYS A 43 21.08 -17.31 -25.15
C LYS A 43 22.29 -16.38 -25.22
N LYS A 44 23.20 -16.62 -26.15
CA LYS A 44 24.36 -15.74 -26.37
C LYS A 44 23.99 -14.42 -27.03
N GLU A 45 22.96 -14.42 -27.86
CA GLU A 45 22.35 -13.20 -28.38
C GLU A 45 21.82 -12.33 -27.21
N ALA A 46 21.03 -12.93 -26.31
CA ALA A 46 20.49 -12.24 -25.14
C ALA A 46 21.57 -11.72 -24.18
N ASP A 47 22.61 -12.51 -23.92
CA ASP A 47 23.78 -12.09 -23.12
C ASP A 47 24.45 -10.86 -23.78
N THR A 48 24.68 -10.90 -25.10
CA THR A 48 25.31 -9.81 -25.84
C THR A 48 24.44 -8.54 -25.87
N LEU A 49 23.13 -8.68 -26.07
CA LEU A 49 22.18 -7.58 -26.02
C LEU A 49 22.15 -6.90 -24.65
N LEU A 50 22.29 -7.68 -23.56
CA LEU A 50 22.35 -7.13 -22.21
C LEU A 50 23.60 -6.25 -22.04
N GLU A 51 24.77 -6.71 -22.46
CA GLU A 51 26.03 -5.95 -22.41
C GLU A 51 25.98 -4.66 -23.24
N ILE A 52 25.37 -4.70 -24.44
CA ILE A 52 25.16 -3.51 -25.26
C ILE A 52 24.20 -2.53 -24.56
N GLY A 53 23.16 -3.04 -23.90
CA GLY A 53 22.23 -2.25 -23.11
C GLY A 53 22.89 -1.53 -21.93
N ASP A 54 23.74 -2.26 -21.19
CA ASP A 54 24.54 -1.71 -20.08
C ASP A 54 25.48 -0.60 -20.58
N LEU A 55 26.15 -0.82 -21.71
CA LEU A 55 27.06 0.16 -22.30
C LEU A 55 26.31 1.44 -22.77
N TYR A 56 25.18 1.30 -23.46
CA TYR A 56 24.40 2.48 -23.85
C TYR A 56 23.83 3.23 -22.64
N LEU A 57 23.51 2.54 -21.54
CA LEU A 57 23.09 3.16 -20.30
C LEU A 57 24.23 3.99 -19.67
N GLU A 58 25.47 3.51 -19.73
CA GLU A 58 26.66 4.27 -19.29
C GLU A 58 26.93 5.50 -20.16
N LEU A 59 26.67 5.41 -21.46
CA LEU A 59 26.72 6.52 -22.42
C LEU A 59 25.52 7.49 -22.32
N ASP A 60 24.61 7.26 -21.36
CA ASP A 60 23.35 8.00 -21.17
C ASP A 60 22.42 8.00 -22.41
N ASN A 61 22.62 7.07 -23.35
CA ASN A 61 21.73 6.86 -24.49
C ASN A 61 20.58 5.92 -24.08
N LEU A 62 19.58 6.50 -23.41
CA LEU A 62 18.50 5.75 -22.77
C LEU A 62 17.60 5.02 -23.77
N GLU A 63 17.39 5.57 -24.97
CA GLU A 63 16.56 4.93 -25.99
C GLU A 63 17.19 3.63 -26.51
N GLU A 64 18.48 3.68 -26.86
CA GLU A 64 19.19 2.49 -27.34
C GLU A 64 19.33 1.47 -26.22
N ALA A 65 19.68 1.88 -24.99
CA ALA A 65 19.74 0.98 -23.85
C ALA A 65 18.39 0.26 -23.62
N ARG A 66 17.28 1.02 -23.64
CA ARG A 66 15.92 0.46 -23.51
C ARG A 66 15.60 -0.57 -24.59
N LYS A 67 15.95 -0.27 -25.84
CA LYS A 67 15.71 -1.18 -26.98
C LYS A 67 16.44 -2.50 -26.78
N HIS A 68 17.73 -2.45 -26.43
CA HIS A 68 18.55 -3.64 -26.22
C HIS A 68 18.11 -4.44 -25.00
N TYR A 69 17.78 -3.80 -23.87
CA TYR A 69 17.21 -4.52 -22.72
C TYR A 69 15.87 -5.19 -23.02
N LYS A 70 14.97 -4.54 -23.78
CA LYS A 70 13.69 -5.15 -24.18
C LYS A 70 13.92 -6.38 -25.07
N TYR A 71 14.87 -6.30 -26.00
CA TYR A 71 15.17 -7.43 -26.87
C TYR A 71 15.82 -8.57 -26.09
N ALA A 72 16.81 -8.27 -25.24
CA ALA A 72 17.40 -9.26 -24.32
C ALA A 72 16.33 -9.95 -23.45
N LEU A 73 15.37 -9.19 -22.92
CA LEU A 73 14.26 -9.73 -22.14
C LEU A 73 13.40 -10.73 -22.95
N ASN A 74 13.15 -10.45 -24.23
CA ASN A 74 12.41 -11.36 -25.10
C ASN A 74 13.20 -12.66 -25.32
N CYS A 75 14.46 -12.57 -25.73
CA CYS A 75 15.32 -13.73 -25.97
C CYS A 75 15.49 -14.58 -24.70
N TYR A 76 15.71 -13.96 -23.53
CA TYR A 76 15.75 -14.68 -22.25
C TYR A 76 14.43 -15.37 -21.90
N SER A 77 13.29 -14.77 -22.25
CA SER A 77 11.98 -15.37 -22.01
C SER A 77 11.76 -16.61 -22.87
N GLU A 78 12.20 -16.58 -24.13
CA GLU A 78 12.13 -17.72 -25.07
C GLU A 78 12.98 -18.91 -24.59
N VAL A 79 14.22 -18.64 -24.15
CA VAL A 79 15.11 -19.68 -23.58
C VAL A 79 14.81 -20.01 -22.11
N LYS A 80 13.76 -19.41 -21.54
CA LYS A 80 13.31 -19.58 -20.13
C LYS A 80 14.40 -19.26 -19.09
N ASP A 81 15.35 -18.40 -19.42
CA ASP A 81 16.36 -17.92 -18.48
C ASP A 81 15.81 -16.81 -17.57
N ARG A 82 15.25 -17.25 -16.44
CA ARG A 82 14.72 -16.34 -15.41
C ARG A 82 15.78 -15.39 -14.84
N LYS A 83 17.05 -15.79 -14.79
CA LYS A 83 18.11 -14.96 -14.23
C LYS A 83 18.44 -13.83 -15.20
N GLY A 84 18.56 -14.15 -16.49
CA GLY A 84 18.67 -13.18 -17.59
C GLY A 84 17.48 -12.21 -17.65
N GLU A 85 16.24 -12.74 -17.61
CA GLU A 85 15.03 -11.90 -17.53
C GLU A 85 15.11 -10.89 -16.36
N GLY A 86 15.58 -11.33 -15.19
CA GLY A 86 15.73 -10.47 -14.02
C GLY A 86 16.74 -9.33 -14.22
N TYR A 87 17.81 -9.56 -14.97
CA TYR A 87 18.79 -8.54 -15.31
C TYR A 87 18.24 -7.49 -16.26
N SER A 88 17.65 -7.92 -17.38
CA SER A 88 17.04 -7.00 -18.36
C SER A 88 15.93 -6.16 -17.73
N LEU A 89 15.10 -6.76 -16.86
CA LEU A 89 14.08 -6.03 -16.10
C LEU A 89 14.69 -5.01 -15.12
N THR A 90 15.85 -5.31 -14.53
CA THR A 90 16.55 -4.35 -13.65
C THR A 90 17.07 -3.17 -14.47
N GLY A 91 17.70 -3.43 -15.62
CA GLY A 91 18.15 -2.39 -16.55
C GLY A 91 17.00 -1.48 -17.02
N LEU A 92 15.87 -2.07 -17.41
CA LEU A 92 14.66 -1.30 -17.73
C LEU A 92 14.17 -0.45 -16.56
N GLY A 93 14.19 -0.98 -15.33
CA GLY A 93 13.84 -0.19 -14.14
C GLY A 93 14.73 1.05 -13.98
N ILE A 94 16.05 0.92 -14.17
CA ILE A 94 17.00 2.04 -14.09
C ILE A 94 16.71 3.08 -15.19
N ILE A 95 16.38 2.63 -16.40
CA ILE A 95 16.01 3.53 -17.51
C ILE A 95 14.78 4.36 -17.17
N PHE A 96 13.70 3.73 -16.69
CA PHE A 96 12.49 4.48 -16.31
C PHE A 96 12.73 5.40 -15.10
N GLU A 97 13.66 5.04 -14.21
CA GLU A 97 14.05 5.90 -13.09
C GLU A 97 14.73 7.18 -13.58
N LYS A 98 15.59 7.07 -14.60
CA LYS A 98 16.21 8.22 -15.27
C LYS A 98 15.21 9.08 -16.04
N TYR A 99 14.15 8.49 -16.61
CA TYR A 99 13.03 9.24 -17.20
C TYR A 99 12.15 9.93 -16.15
N GLY A 100 12.32 9.65 -14.86
CA GLY A 100 11.46 10.15 -13.79
C GLY A 100 10.12 9.39 -13.68
N ASP A 101 9.93 8.32 -14.43
CA ASP A 101 8.76 7.44 -14.34
C ASP A 101 8.98 6.41 -13.24
N TYR A 102 8.83 6.88 -12.00
CA TYR A 102 9.04 6.08 -10.80
C TYR A 102 8.01 4.95 -10.64
N GLU A 103 6.83 5.10 -11.25
CA GLU A 103 5.81 4.05 -11.23
C GLU A 103 6.25 2.86 -12.05
N GLU A 104 6.69 3.07 -13.29
CA GLU A 104 7.15 1.96 -14.14
C GLU A 104 8.49 1.42 -13.67
N THR A 105 9.36 2.28 -13.13
CA THR A 105 10.59 1.87 -12.41
C THR A 105 10.30 0.77 -11.39
N ARG A 106 9.33 0.99 -10.50
CA ARG A 106 8.98 0.03 -9.45
C ARG A 106 8.39 -1.26 -10.02
N ASP A 107 7.55 -1.18 -11.04
CA ASP A 107 6.97 -2.38 -11.67
C ASP A 107 8.06 -3.26 -12.29
N TYR A 108 9.02 -2.67 -13.02
CA TYR A 108 10.17 -3.40 -13.56
C TYR A 108 11.05 -4.02 -12.46
N TYR A 109 11.36 -3.27 -11.40
CA TYR A 109 12.11 -3.79 -10.26
C TYR A 109 11.37 -4.92 -9.53
N GLU A 110 10.05 -4.81 -9.32
CA GLU A 110 9.25 -5.88 -8.71
C GLU A 110 9.16 -7.14 -9.58
N LYS A 111 9.05 -6.98 -10.91
CA LYS A 111 9.18 -8.08 -11.86
C LYS A 111 10.56 -8.75 -11.73
N ALA A 112 11.65 -7.98 -11.69
CA ALA A 112 13.01 -8.50 -11.53
C ALA A 112 13.20 -9.27 -10.20
N ILE A 113 12.73 -8.72 -9.08
CA ILE A 113 12.77 -9.39 -7.75
C ILE A 113 12.07 -10.75 -7.81
N ARG A 114 10.90 -10.83 -8.46
CA ARG A 114 10.18 -12.10 -8.63
C ARG A 114 11.00 -13.12 -9.43
N LYS A 115 11.68 -12.69 -10.51
CA LYS A 115 12.53 -13.60 -11.30
C LYS A 115 13.73 -14.11 -10.50
N PHE A 116 14.45 -13.24 -9.80
CA PHE A 116 15.58 -13.65 -8.95
C PHE A 116 15.17 -14.57 -7.80
N LYS A 117 14.02 -14.31 -7.15
CA LYS A 117 13.48 -15.21 -6.11
C LYS A 117 13.16 -16.60 -6.66
N LYS A 118 12.63 -16.72 -7.88
CA LYS A 118 12.32 -18.03 -8.52
C LYS A 118 13.56 -18.89 -8.70
N VAL A 119 14.71 -18.29 -9.03
CA VAL A 119 16.00 -18.99 -9.15
C VAL A 119 16.82 -19.00 -7.86
N LYS A 120 16.20 -18.66 -6.72
CA LYS A 120 16.84 -18.58 -5.39
C LYS A 120 18.05 -17.63 -5.32
N ASP A 121 18.17 -16.68 -6.24
CA ASP A 121 19.18 -15.63 -6.20
C ASP A 121 18.73 -14.49 -5.27
N PHE A 122 18.70 -14.79 -3.97
CA PHE A 122 18.26 -13.84 -2.95
C PHE A 122 19.21 -12.64 -2.81
N LYS A 123 20.48 -12.78 -3.21
CA LYS A 123 21.47 -11.70 -3.22
C LYS A 123 21.05 -10.61 -4.22
N ARG A 124 20.70 -10.98 -5.46
CA ARG A 124 20.21 -10.02 -6.45
C ARG A 124 18.82 -9.51 -6.14
N ALA A 125 17.92 -10.36 -5.65
CA ALA A 125 16.62 -9.90 -5.18
C ALA A 125 16.75 -8.82 -4.09
N GLY A 126 17.70 -8.97 -3.16
CA GLY A 126 18.00 -7.98 -2.12
C GLY A 126 18.58 -6.68 -2.67
N LEU A 127 19.42 -6.75 -3.70
CA LEU A 127 19.96 -5.58 -4.42
C LEU A 127 18.85 -4.79 -5.11
N VAL A 128 17.99 -5.45 -5.89
CA VAL A 128 16.88 -4.76 -6.57
C VAL A 128 15.87 -4.22 -5.56
N SER A 129 15.61 -4.92 -4.45
CA SER A 129 14.78 -4.39 -3.35
C SER A 129 15.35 -3.11 -2.73
N ASN A 130 16.68 -2.96 -2.71
CA ASN A 130 17.35 -1.73 -2.26
C ASN A 130 17.18 -0.59 -3.28
N LEU A 131 17.13 -0.91 -4.59
CA LEU A 131 16.81 0.07 -5.63
C LEU A 131 15.39 0.61 -5.47
N VAL A 132 14.39 -0.26 -5.28
CA VAL A 132 12.99 0.15 -4.99
C VAL A 132 12.93 1.12 -3.79
N ALA A 133 13.68 0.81 -2.73
CA ALA A 133 13.75 1.67 -1.55
C ALA A 133 14.43 3.02 -1.83
N ASN A 134 15.44 3.07 -2.72
CA ASN A 134 16.04 4.33 -3.17
C ASN A 134 15.05 5.15 -4.01
N THR A 135 14.28 4.51 -4.89
CA THR A 135 13.24 5.17 -5.70
C THR A 135 12.22 5.87 -4.81
N PHE A 136 11.70 5.18 -3.78
CA PHE A 136 10.79 5.81 -2.81
C PHE A 136 11.45 6.95 -2.03
N LYS A 137 12.73 6.79 -1.65
CA LYS A 137 13.48 7.86 -1.00
C LYS A 137 13.58 9.10 -1.91
N GLN A 138 13.82 8.92 -3.21
CA GLN A 138 13.91 10.02 -4.18
C GLN A 138 12.57 10.78 -4.31
N GLN A 139 11.45 10.07 -4.18
CA GLN A 139 10.11 10.65 -4.13
C GLN A 139 9.69 11.17 -2.74
N ASN A 140 10.61 11.19 -1.77
CA ASN A 140 10.35 11.57 -0.38
C ASN A 140 9.26 10.71 0.32
N ALA A 141 8.97 9.51 -0.19
CA ALA A 141 8.08 8.54 0.42
C ALA A 141 8.83 7.73 1.49
N ILE A 142 9.18 8.39 2.60
CA ILE A 142 10.09 7.85 3.62
C ILE A 142 9.57 6.54 4.22
N GLU A 143 8.28 6.45 4.56
CA GLU A 143 7.74 5.24 5.18
C GLU A 143 7.73 4.07 4.20
N ASP A 144 7.52 4.31 2.90
CA ASP A 144 7.60 3.26 1.88
C ASP A 144 9.05 2.81 1.65
N ALA A 145 9.98 3.75 1.60
CA ALA A 145 11.40 3.46 1.52
C ALA A 145 11.85 2.56 2.68
N VAL A 146 11.47 2.87 3.93
CA VAL A 146 11.81 2.08 5.12
C VAL A 146 11.26 0.65 5.02
N ILE A 147 10.04 0.46 4.52
CA ILE A 147 9.45 -0.89 4.33
C ILE A 147 10.27 -1.69 3.31
N ASP A 148 10.65 -1.08 2.19
CA ASP A 148 11.42 -1.76 1.15
C ASP A 148 12.88 -2.02 1.56
N TYR A 149 13.48 -1.15 2.39
CA TYR A 149 14.77 -1.43 3.03
C TYR A 149 14.67 -2.61 4.00
N LYS A 150 13.59 -2.73 4.79
CA LYS A 150 13.38 -3.92 5.65
C LYS A 150 13.29 -5.19 4.81
N CYS A 151 12.59 -5.17 3.67
CA CYS A 151 12.54 -6.30 2.75
C CYS A 151 13.93 -6.64 2.18
N SER A 152 14.73 -5.64 1.81
CA SER A 152 16.12 -5.83 1.36
C SER A 152 16.98 -6.45 2.47
N LEU A 153 16.84 -5.98 3.71
CA LEU A 153 17.55 -6.51 4.88
C LEU A 153 17.21 -7.98 5.17
N GLU A 154 15.93 -8.36 5.10
CA GLU A 154 15.50 -9.76 5.23
C GLU A 154 16.17 -10.67 4.20
N LEU A 155 16.29 -10.20 2.95
CA LEU A 155 16.93 -10.95 1.88
C LEU A 155 18.45 -11.09 2.08
N PHE A 156 19.14 -10.04 2.53
CA PHE A 156 20.57 -10.11 2.82
C PHE A 156 20.89 -11.00 4.02
N LYS A 157 20.04 -10.99 5.07
CA LYS A 157 20.13 -11.96 6.17
C LYS A 157 20.05 -13.40 5.71
N LYS A 158 19.14 -13.69 4.76
CA LYS A 158 18.97 -15.05 4.21
C LYS A 158 20.23 -15.57 3.52
N VAL A 159 21.04 -14.69 2.92
CA VAL A 159 22.31 -15.04 2.25
C VAL A 159 23.55 -14.76 3.11
N LYS A 160 23.38 -14.37 4.38
CA LYS A 160 24.46 -14.00 5.31
C LYS A 160 25.42 -12.93 4.76
N ASP A 161 24.88 -11.95 4.02
CA ASP A 161 25.67 -10.83 3.49
C ASP A 161 25.76 -9.67 4.51
N TYR A 162 26.59 -9.87 5.53
CA TYR A 162 26.72 -8.93 6.66
C TYR A 162 27.10 -7.51 6.23
N LYS A 163 27.94 -7.37 5.19
CA LYS A 163 28.37 -6.05 4.69
C LYS A 163 27.19 -5.25 4.15
N ARG A 164 26.28 -5.89 3.42
CA ARG A 164 25.07 -5.22 2.90
C ARG A 164 24.02 -5.02 3.98
N GLU A 165 23.89 -5.94 4.93
CA GLU A 165 23.01 -5.75 6.08
C GLU A 165 23.34 -4.47 6.84
N VAL A 166 24.62 -4.24 7.15
CA VAL A 166 25.07 -3.02 7.84
C VAL A 166 24.75 -1.76 7.02
N ARG A 167 25.05 -1.77 5.72
CA ARG A 167 24.75 -0.63 4.83
C ARG A 167 23.27 -0.31 4.77
N VAL A 168 22.40 -1.34 4.68
CA VAL A 168 20.94 -1.14 4.66
C VAL A 168 20.44 -0.60 5.99
N LYS A 169 20.93 -1.13 7.13
CA LYS A 169 20.60 -0.59 8.46
C LYS A 169 20.99 0.88 8.60
N GLN A 170 22.20 1.26 8.17
CA GLN A 170 22.65 2.66 8.18
C GLN A 170 21.73 3.56 7.33
N LYS A 171 21.36 3.12 6.12
CA LYS A 171 20.41 3.86 5.28
C LYS A 171 19.06 4.03 5.96
N MET A 172 18.55 2.99 6.63
CA MET A 172 17.30 3.05 7.39
C MET A 172 17.39 4.05 8.55
N THR A 173 18.45 4.00 9.35
CA THR A 173 18.66 4.94 10.46
C THR A 173 18.77 6.38 9.98
N ASN A 174 19.45 6.61 8.85
CA ASN A 174 19.52 7.94 8.22
C ASN A 174 18.15 8.40 7.73
N LEU A 175 17.33 7.51 7.18
CA LEU A 175 15.96 7.84 6.80
C LEU A 175 15.08 8.13 8.01
N GLU A 176 15.24 7.38 9.10
CA GLU A 176 14.56 7.63 10.37
C GLU A 176 14.97 8.97 11.00
N SER A 177 16.20 9.45 10.77
CA SER A 177 16.61 10.80 11.20
C SER A 177 16.14 11.90 10.24
N MET A 178 15.97 11.61 8.95
CA MET A 178 15.31 12.51 8.00
C MET A 178 13.79 12.57 8.22
N ARG A 179 13.19 11.49 8.72
CA ARG A 179 11.77 11.35 9.10
C ARG A 179 11.32 12.44 10.06
N SER A 180 12.18 12.88 10.99
CA SER A 180 11.86 13.98 11.92
C SER A 180 11.94 15.38 11.29
N LYS A 181 12.42 15.48 10.05
CA LYS A 181 12.62 16.74 9.31
C LYS A 181 11.71 16.89 8.09
N VAL A 182 10.85 15.91 7.78
CA VAL A 182 9.86 16.05 6.71
C VAL A 182 8.87 17.15 7.10
N LYS A 183 9.07 18.35 6.55
CA LYS A 183 8.08 19.41 6.59
C LYS A 183 7.21 19.26 5.34
N SER A 184 5.96 18.86 5.54
CA SER A 184 4.96 18.96 4.48
C SER A 184 4.86 20.41 4.02
N SER A 185 4.53 20.63 2.74
CA SER A 185 4.32 21.98 2.26
C SER A 185 3.18 22.62 3.04
N LYS A 186 3.34 23.87 3.50
CA LYS A 186 2.25 24.61 4.18
C LYS A 186 0.96 24.63 3.34
N LYS A 187 1.10 24.62 2.00
CA LYS A 187 -0.02 24.55 1.06
C LYS A 187 -0.75 23.20 1.12
N GLU A 188 -0.02 22.09 1.20
CA GLU A 188 -0.60 20.74 1.29
C GLU A 188 -1.35 20.56 2.63
N ILE A 189 -0.73 20.99 3.74
CA ILE A 189 -1.37 20.95 5.06
C ILE A 189 -2.67 21.77 5.05
N LEU A 190 -2.61 22.99 4.53
CA LEU A 190 -3.78 23.85 4.43
C LEU A 190 -4.89 23.21 3.59
N ALA A 191 -4.54 22.61 2.44
CA ALA A 191 -5.50 21.90 1.61
C ALA A 191 -6.14 20.71 2.35
N LEU A 192 -5.36 19.90 3.08
CA LEU A 192 -5.90 18.78 3.87
C LEU A 192 -6.83 19.23 4.98
N ILE A 193 -6.53 20.36 5.63
CA ILE A 193 -7.42 20.97 6.63
C ILE A 193 -8.72 21.43 5.98
N ILE A 194 -8.65 22.10 4.82
CA ILE A 194 -9.83 22.54 4.07
C ILE A 194 -10.70 21.33 3.67
N TYR A 195 -10.11 20.27 3.10
CA TYR A 195 -10.86 19.07 2.76
C TYR A 195 -11.48 18.41 3.98
N PHE A 196 -10.75 18.29 5.08
CA PHE A 196 -11.30 17.75 6.33
C PHE A 196 -12.51 18.55 6.81
N ILE A 197 -12.43 19.89 6.80
CA ILE A 197 -13.55 20.76 7.20
C ILE A 197 -14.76 20.57 6.27
N ILE A 198 -14.55 20.59 4.95
CA ILE A 198 -15.65 20.47 3.98
C ILE A 198 -16.30 19.07 4.05
N ILE A 199 -15.52 18.00 4.22
CA ILE A 199 -16.03 16.64 4.46
C ILE A 199 -16.85 16.59 5.76
N SER A 200 -16.36 17.21 6.84
CA SER A 200 -17.09 17.28 8.11
C SER A 200 -18.42 18.02 7.97
N ILE A 201 -18.44 19.12 7.21
CA ILE A 201 -19.67 19.88 6.92
C ILE A 201 -20.64 19.04 6.11
N ALA A 202 -20.18 18.32 5.07
CA ALA A 202 -21.03 17.44 4.27
C ALA A 202 -21.67 16.35 5.13
N GLU A 203 -20.88 15.72 6.00
CA GLU A 203 -21.35 14.69 6.91
C GLU A 203 -22.42 15.21 7.88
N VAL A 204 -22.20 16.39 8.47
CA VAL A 204 -23.18 17.06 9.35
C VAL A 204 -24.45 17.42 8.59
N LEU A 205 -24.34 17.92 7.35
CA LEU A 205 -25.51 18.26 6.52
C LEU A 205 -26.38 17.03 6.24
N VAL A 206 -25.74 15.90 5.91
CA VAL A 206 -26.45 14.62 5.72
C VAL A 206 -27.11 14.16 7.02
N ALA A 207 -26.45 14.31 8.16
CA ALA A 207 -26.96 13.82 9.43
C ALA A 207 -28.10 14.69 10.01
N TYR A 208 -28.01 16.02 9.96
CA TYR A 208 -28.89 16.91 10.76
C TYR A 208 -29.79 17.83 9.93
N ASN A 209 -29.45 18.11 8.67
CA ASN A 209 -30.07 19.21 7.93
C ASN A 209 -30.82 18.73 6.69
N ASN A 210 -30.10 18.61 5.57
CA ASN A 210 -30.69 18.33 4.27
C ASN A 210 -29.76 17.36 3.52
N ILE A 211 -30.26 16.13 3.36
CA ILE A 211 -29.56 15.04 2.67
C ILE A 211 -29.19 15.44 1.24
N GLU A 212 -30.03 16.19 0.53
CA GLU A 212 -29.76 16.63 -0.85
C GLU A 212 -28.57 17.59 -0.92
N LEU A 213 -28.53 18.59 -0.03
CA LEU A 213 -27.39 19.52 0.04
C LEU A 213 -26.10 18.81 0.46
N GLY A 214 -26.20 17.88 1.41
CA GLY A 214 -25.08 17.02 1.79
C GLY A 214 -24.55 16.22 0.62
N LEU A 215 -25.42 15.56 -0.14
CA LEU A 215 -25.06 14.79 -1.35
C LEU A 215 -24.41 15.66 -2.42
N ILE A 216 -24.95 16.85 -2.70
CA ILE A 216 -24.34 17.79 -3.65
C ILE A 216 -22.92 18.14 -3.21
N LEU A 217 -22.71 18.40 -1.91
CA LEU A 217 -21.40 18.72 -1.38
C LEU A 217 -20.43 17.53 -1.49
N GLU A 218 -20.87 16.29 -1.24
CA GLU A 218 -20.06 15.09 -1.43
C GLU A 218 -19.59 14.92 -2.89
N PHE A 219 -20.47 15.18 -3.87
CA PHE A 219 -20.09 15.17 -5.29
C PHE A 219 -19.05 16.25 -5.62
N ILE A 220 -19.19 17.45 -5.07
CA ILE A 220 -18.22 18.54 -5.24
C ILE A 220 -16.87 18.14 -4.63
N ILE A 221 -16.86 17.57 -3.42
CA ILE A 221 -15.64 17.10 -2.74
C ILE A 221 -14.96 16.03 -3.59
N LEU A 222 -15.71 15.04 -4.08
CA LEU A 222 -15.18 13.96 -4.91
C LEU A 222 -14.48 14.51 -6.17
N PHE A 223 -15.13 15.44 -6.87
CA PHE A 223 -14.55 16.06 -8.07
C PHE A 223 -13.33 16.94 -7.73
N ALA A 224 -13.41 17.71 -6.63
CA ALA A 224 -12.30 18.53 -6.18
C ALA A 224 -11.07 17.67 -5.80
N LEU A 225 -11.26 16.58 -5.06
CA LEU A 225 -10.19 15.63 -4.73
C LEU A 225 -9.55 15.04 -5.99
N LEU A 226 -10.36 14.64 -6.97
CA LEU A 226 -9.88 14.11 -8.25
C LEU A 226 -8.99 15.14 -8.98
N VAL A 227 -9.52 16.34 -9.22
CA VAL A 227 -8.81 17.41 -9.94
C VAL A 227 -7.53 17.82 -9.20
N THR A 228 -7.60 18.05 -7.89
CA THR A 228 -6.41 18.44 -7.12
C THR A 228 -5.38 17.31 -7.06
N SER A 229 -5.81 16.05 -7.03
CA SER A 229 -4.88 14.91 -7.11
C SER A 229 -4.19 14.81 -8.48
N SER A 230 -4.86 15.16 -9.58
CA SER A 230 -4.29 15.06 -10.93
C SER A 230 -3.29 16.17 -11.25
N ILE A 231 -3.49 17.37 -10.70
CA ILE A 231 -2.61 18.53 -10.93
C ILE A 231 -1.47 18.64 -9.90
N SER A 232 -1.51 17.85 -8.83
CA SER A 232 -0.49 17.91 -7.79
C SER A 232 0.82 17.27 -8.26
N GLU A 233 1.92 18.01 -8.11
CA GLU A 233 3.28 17.51 -8.38
C GLU A 233 3.78 16.55 -7.29
N SER A 234 3.21 16.62 -6.09
CA SER A 234 3.66 15.84 -4.93
C SER A 234 3.05 14.44 -4.97
N TYR A 235 3.91 13.43 -5.17
CA TYR A 235 3.50 12.02 -5.23
C TYR A 235 2.71 11.57 -4.00
N ASN A 236 3.21 11.88 -2.80
CA ASN A 236 2.56 11.47 -1.55
C ASN A 236 1.22 12.19 -1.37
N PHE A 237 1.15 13.48 -1.68
CA PHE A 237 -0.06 14.26 -1.54
C PHE A 237 -1.12 13.82 -2.54
N SER A 238 -0.76 13.63 -3.82
CA SER A 238 -1.65 13.10 -4.85
C SER A 238 -2.25 11.74 -4.44
N ASN A 239 -1.43 10.81 -3.92
CA ASN A 239 -1.92 9.51 -3.48
C ASN A 239 -2.85 9.59 -2.27
N LEU A 240 -2.59 10.49 -1.32
CA LEU A 240 -3.50 10.74 -0.20
C LEU A 240 -4.85 11.27 -0.70
N LEU A 241 -4.85 12.25 -1.61
CA LEU A 241 -6.09 12.79 -2.18
C LEU A 241 -6.88 11.72 -2.95
N ARG A 242 -6.20 10.90 -3.77
CA ARG A 242 -6.83 9.76 -4.46
C ARG A 242 -7.43 8.75 -3.48
N ALA A 243 -6.73 8.46 -2.38
CA ALA A 243 -7.27 7.58 -1.35
C ALA A 243 -8.49 8.20 -0.66
N MET A 244 -8.47 9.51 -0.38
CA MET A 244 -9.58 10.24 0.24
C MET A 244 -10.84 10.31 -0.63
N MET A 245 -10.75 10.13 -1.96
CA MET A 245 -11.92 10.08 -2.84
C MET A 245 -12.94 9.00 -2.44
N ILE A 246 -12.49 7.96 -1.73
CA ILE A 246 -13.38 6.93 -1.19
C ILE A 246 -14.40 7.52 -0.21
N LEU A 247 -14.05 8.55 0.55
CA LEU A 247 -14.86 9.09 1.64
C LEU A 247 -16.20 9.63 1.12
N PRO A 248 -16.22 10.57 0.15
CA PRO A 248 -17.48 11.00 -0.47
C PRO A 248 -18.16 9.87 -1.24
N LEU A 249 -17.39 8.96 -1.87
CA LEU A 249 -17.96 7.86 -2.66
C LEU A 249 -18.79 6.89 -1.80
N ILE A 250 -18.29 6.51 -0.62
CA ILE A 250 -19.02 5.66 0.32
C ILE A 250 -20.33 6.34 0.74
N ARG A 251 -20.28 7.67 0.98
CA ARG A 251 -21.45 8.42 1.42
C ARG A 251 -22.53 8.47 0.35
N ILE A 252 -22.15 8.81 -0.88
CA ILE A 252 -23.03 8.82 -2.06
C ILE A 252 -23.68 7.45 -2.24
N LEU A 253 -22.90 6.37 -2.17
CA LEU A 253 -23.43 5.02 -2.33
C LEU A 253 -24.39 4.63 -1.21
N ARG A 254 -24.02 4.88 0.05
CA ARG A 254 -24.85 4.54 1.21
C ARG A 254 -26.24 5.16 1.12
N LEU A 255 -26.31 6.41 0.66
CA LEU A 255 -27.57 7.15 0.51
C LEU A 255 -28.35 6.77 -0.76
N ALA A 256 -27.68 6.25 -1.79
CA ALA A 256 -28.33 5.78 -3.01
C ALA A 256 -29.02 4.41 -2.86
N LEU A 257 -28.68 3.63 -1.83
CA LEU A 257 -29.27 2.32 -1.59
C LEU A 257 -30.60 2.46 -0.82
N PRO A 258 -31.72 1.94 -1.33
CA PRO A 258 -33.00 1.98 -0.61
C PRO A 258 -32.95 1.05 0.59
N VAL A 259 -33.00 1.60 1.81
CA VAL A 259 -32.92 0.82 3.05
C VAL A 259 -34.32 0.49 3.56
N THR A 260 -34.68 -0.79 3.55
CA THR A 260 -35.77 -1.32 4.38
C THR A 260 -35.20 -1.91 5.67
N GLN A 261 -35.95 -1.82 6.77
CA GLN A 261 -35.48 -2.18 8.12
C GLN A 261 -35.11 -3.68 8.26
N ALA A 262 -35.73 -4.56 7.47
CA ALA A 262 -35.43 -5.99 7.42
C ALA A 262 -34.08 -6.36 6.77
N ASN A 263 -33.35 -5.38 6.21
CA ASN A 263 -32.20 -5.60 5.34
C ASN A 263 -30.88 -5.00 5.86
N LEU A 264 -30.82 -4.55 7.12
CA LEU A 264 -29.67 -3.79 7.64
C LEU A 264 -28.37 -4.61 7.69
N LEU A 265 -28.43 -5.90 8.05
CA LEU A 265 -27.27 -6.80 8.04
C LEU A 265 -26.73 -7.03 6.61
N TYR A 266 -27.63 -7.17 5.62
CA TYR A 266 -27.25 -7.31 4.22
C TYR A 266 -26.65 -6.01 3.65
N LEU A 267 -27.09 -4.85 4.14
CA LEU A 267 -26.53 -3.56 3.75
C LEU A 267 -25.07 -3.42 4.16
N PHE A 268 -24.70 -3.85 5.38
CA PHE A 268 -23.29 -3.90 5.81
C PHE A 268 -22.44 -4.75 4.85
N PHE A 269 -22.96 -5.89 4.43
CA PHE A 269 -22.27 -6.75 3.48
C PHE A 269 -22.10 -6.09 2.10
N ILE A 270 -23.14 -5.47 1.56
CA ILE A 270 -23.10 -4.79 0.25
C ILE A 270 -22.08 -3.64 0.26
N ILE A 271 -22.15 -2.76 1.28
CA ILE A 271 -21.21 -1.64 1.41
C ILE A 271 -19.78 -2.17 1.56
N SER A 272 -19.58 -3.22 2.35
CA SER A 272 -18.29 -3.87 2.54
C SER A 272 -17.69 -4.43 1.26
N VAL A 273 -18.49 -5.10 0.41
CA VAL A 273 -18.02 -5.62 -0.88
C VAL A 273 -17.47 -4.49 -1.74
N LEU A 274 -18.15 -3.34 -1.79
CA LEU A 274 -17.64 -2.19 -2.54
C LEU A 274 -16.38 -1.62 -1.89
N LEU A 275 -16.35 -1.46 -0.57
CA LEU A 275 -15.15 -1.03 0.16
C LEU A 275 -13.95 -1.92 -0.15
N PHE A 276 -14.14 -3.24 -0.24
CA PHE A 276 -13.08 -4.16 -0.63
C PHE A 276 -12.64 -3.97 -2.07
N ILE A 277 -13.57 -3.87 -3.02
CA ILE A 277 -13.24 -3.64 -4.43
C ILE A 277 -12.41 -2.36 -4.57
N THR A 278 -12.85 -1.27 -3.94
CA THR A 278 -12.15 0.01 -4.05
C THR A 278 -10.83 0.00 -3.29
N SER A 279 -10.77 -0.61 -2.10
CA SER A 279 -9.51 -0.78 -1.37
C SER A 279 -8.50 -1.58 -2.19
N VAL A 280 -8.90 -2.71 -2.77
CA VAL A 280 -8.04 -3.52 -3.65
C VAL A 280 -7.60 -2.73 -4.88
N THR A 281 -8.49 -1.90 -5.44
CA THR A 281 -8.18 -1.05 -6.59
C THR A 281 -7.15 0.02 -6.23
N ILE A 282 -7.33 0.74 -5.12
CA ILE A 282 -6.36 1.74 -4.63
C ILE A 282 -5.02 1.08 -4.34
N ILE A 283 -5.02 -0.09 -3.69
CA ILE A 283 -3.79 -0.86 -3.41
C ILE A 283 -3.05 -1.21 -4.70
N LYS A 284 -3.77 -1.64 -5.74
CA LYS A 284 -3.16 -1.95 -7.04
C LYS A 284 -2.64 -0.70 -7.76
N VAL A 285 -3.44 0.37 -7.82
CA VAL A 285 -3.08 1.63 -8.50
C VAL A 285 -1.89 2.29 -7.82
N GLN A 286 -1.86 2.33 -6.49
CA GLN A 286 -0.73 2.88 -5.72
C GLN A 286 0.44 1.90 -5.60
N LYS A 287 0.34 0.71 -6.22
CA LYS A 287 1.36 -0.35 -6.20
C LYS A 287 1.79 -0.71 -4.78
N PHE A 288 0.84 -0.73 -3.85
CA PHE A 288 1.06 -1.20 -2.48
C PHE A 288 1.16 -2.72 -2.46
N ASN A 289 2.18 -3.23 -1.76
CA ASN A 289 2.27 -4.65 -1.46
C ASN A 289 1.48 -5.00 -0.18
N ARG A 290 1.16 -6.29 0.01
CA ARG A 290 0.40 -6.76 1.19
C ARG A 290 1.02 -6.33 2.53
N LYS A 291 2.36 -6.25 2.62
CA LYS A 291 3.04 -5.81 3.84
C LYS A 291 2.80 -4.31 4.12
N LYS A 292 2.73 -3.46 3.08
CA LYS A 292 2.53 -2.01 3.21
C LYS A 292 1.18 -1.65 3.82
N VAL A 293 0.14 -2.39 3.45
CA VAL A 293 -1.23 -2.20 3.95
C VAL A 293 -1.53 -3.04 5.20
N GLY A 294 -0.52 -3.71 5.76
CA GLY A 294 -0.66 -4.52 6.98
C GLY A 294 -1.43 -5.83 6.84
N LEU A 295 -1.58 -6.34 5.62
CA LEU A 295 -2.10 -7.69 5.33
C LEU A 295 -1.01 -8.75 5.60
N VAL A 296 -0.56 -8.78 6.85
CA VAL A 296 0.40 -9.73 7.42
C VAL A 296 -0.09 -10.16 8.80
N LEU A 297 0.21 -11.40 9.19
CA LEU A 297 -0.21 -11.94 10.48
C LEU A 297 0.49 -11.28 11.67
N GLY A 298 1.68 -10.72 11.47
CA GLY A 298 2.47 -10.11 12.56
C GLY A 298 2.83 -11.12 13.66
N ASN A 299 3.04 -10.60 14.88
CA ASN A 299 3.26 -11.42 16.08
C ASN A 299 1.89 -11.84 16.67
N ILE A 300 1.52 -13.11 16.47
CA ILE A 300 0.19 -13.64 16.81
C ILE A 300 -0.20 -13.39 18.27
N PRO A 301 0.61 -13.72 19.30
CA PRO A 301 0.30 -13.37 20.70
C PRO A 301 -0.07 -11.90 20.92
N VAL A 302 0.68 -10.98 20.32
CA VAL A 302 0.40 -9.53 20.43
C VAL A 302 -0.92 -9.20 19.73
N GLN A 303 -1.18 -9.76 18.54
CA GLN A 303 -2.44 -9.55 17.82
C GLN A 303 -3.66 -10.08 18.59
N LEU A 304 -3.52 -11.20 19.31
CA LEU A 304 -4.60 -11.74 20.15
C LEU A 304 -4.89 -10.85 21.36
N ILE A 305 -3.86 -10.30 22.01
CA ILE A 305 -4.03 -9.32 23.10
C ILE A 305 -4.76 -8.08 22.59
N ILE A 306 -4.40 -7.58 21.40
CA ILE A 306 -5.10 -6.46 20.77
C ILE A 306 -6.55 -6.82 20.49
N ALA A 307 -6.83 -8.00 19.93
CA ALA A 307 -8.18 -8.46 19.64
C ALA A 307 -9.09 -8.49 20.88
N LEU A 308 -8.55 -8.87 22.05
CA LEU A 308 -9.29 -8.89 23.30
C LEU A 308 -9.75 -7.50 23.78
N SER A 309 -9.09 -6.42 23.35
CA SER A 309 -9.53 -5.06 23.70
C SER A 309 -10.92 -4.73 23.17
N GLY A 310 -11.35 -5.40 22.09
CA GLY A 310 -12.69 -5.24 21.50
C GLY A 310 -13.83 -5.50 22.48
N PHE A 311 -13.69 -6.42 23.43
CA PHE A 311 -14.73 -6.69 24.42
C PHE A 311 -14.99 -5.49 25.34
N LEU A 312 -13.91 -4.91 25.88
CA LEU A 312 -13.99 -3.75 26.75
C LEU A 312 -14.49 -2.52 25.98
N LEU A 313 -13.96 -2.31 24.77
CA LEU A 313 -14.36 -1.19 23.93
C LEU A 313 -15.85 -1.27 23.56
N GLY A 314 -16.33 -2.45 23.14
CA GLY A 314 -17.73 -2.63 22.77
C GLY A 314 -18.69 -2.50 23.95
N PHE A 315 -18.25 -2.88 25.15
CA PHE A 315 -19.00 -2.63 26.38
C PHE A 315 -19.13 -1.13 26.68
N ILE A 316 -18.01 -0.38 26.63
CA ILE A 316 -18.01 1.06 26.87
C ILE A 316 -18.88 1.78 25.82
N GLU A 317 -18.73 1.43 24.55
CA GLU A 317 -19.51 2.00 23.45
C GLU A 317 -21.01 1.73 23.62
N TYR A 318 -21.38 0.53 24.10
CA TYR A 318 -22.77 0.21 24.41
C TYR A 318 -23.33 1.10 25.53
N LEU A 319 -22.54 1.40 26.55
CA LEU A 319 -22.98 2.33 27.61
C LEU A 319 -23.20 3.76 27.08
N ILE A 320 -22.49 4.14 26.01
CA ILE A 320 -22.63 5.46 25.37
C ILE A 320 -23.86 5.51 24.46
N LEU A 321 -24.07 4.49 23.63
CA LEU A 321 -25.09 4.50 22.56
C LEU A 321 -26.40 3.80 22.93
N MET A 322 -26.34 2.76 23.77
CA MET A 322 -27.46 1.86 24.08
C MET A 322 -28.30 1.46 22.86
N PRO A 323 -27.68 0.90 21.79
CA PRO A 323 -28.39 0.61 20.56
C PRO A 323 -29.38 -0.54 20.72
N GLN A 324 -30.37 -0.57 19.82
CA GLN A 324 -31.25 -1.73 19.64
C GLN A 324 -30.47 -2.94 19.08
N PRO A 325 -30.90 -4.18 19.37
CA PRO A 325 -30.23 -5.35 18.85
C PRO A 325 -30.31 -5.42 17.32
N LEU A 326 -29.19 -5.78 16.68
CA LEU A 326 -29.12 -5.94 15.22
C LEU A 326 -29.78 -7.26 14.75
N ILE A 327 -29.91 -8.24 15.64
CA ILE A 327 -30.56 -9.53 15.37
C ILE A 327 -31.89 -9.63 16.14
N PRO A 328 -32.88 -10.41 15.65
CA PRO A 328 -34.19 -10.46 16.29
C PRO A 328 -34.22 -11.24 17.60
N SER A 329 -33.27 -12.17 17.79
CA SER A 329 -33.24 -13.06 18.95
C SER A 329 -31.82 -13.51 19.27
N PHE A 330 -31.56 -13.65 20.57
CA PHE A 330 -30.26 -14.08 21.07
C PHE A 330 -30.12 -15.61 20.98
N THR A 331 -29.58 -16.08 19.85
CA THR A 331 -29.27 -17.49 19.60
C THR A 331 -27.84 -17.60 19.09
N LEU A 332 -27.14 -18.67 19.46
CA LEU A 332 -25.73 -18.85 19.11
C LEU A 332 -25.50 -18.77 17.59
N GLU A 333 -26.37 -19.40 16.80
CA GLU A 333 -26.30 -19.38 15.33
C GLU A 333 -26.36 -17.96 14.77
N ARG A 334 -27.35 -17.16 15.21
CA ARG A 334 -27.53 -15.79 14.71
C ARG A 334 -26.41 -14.86 15.15
N VAL A 335 -25.96 -15.00 16.39
CA VAL A 335 -24.83 -14.22 16.91
C VAL A 335 -23.57 -14.54 16.12
N LEU A 336 -23.23 -15.81 15.91
CA LEU A 336 -22.05 -16.20 15.15
C LEU A 336 -22.11 -15.71 13.70
N LEU A 337 -23.25 -15.88 13.02
CA LEU A 337 -23.41 -15.42 11.63
C LEU A 337 -23.26 -13.90 11.53
N ALA A 338 -23.96 -13.16 12.39
CA ALA A 338 -23.87 -11.70 12.40
C ALA A 338 -22.47 -11.20 12.82
N SER A 339 -21.80 -11.88 13.76
CA SER A 339 -20.43 -11.56 14.14
C SER A 339 -19.44 -11.74 13.00
N ILE A 340 -19.56 -12.81 12.20
CA ILE A 340 -18.72 -12.99 11.00
C ILE A 340 -18.94 -11.84 10.02
N VAL A 341 -20.19 -11.47 9.78
CA VAL A 341 -20.53 -10.33 8.91
C VAL A 341 -19.91 -9.05 9.46
N LEU A 342 -20.05 -8.73 10.75
CA LEU A 342 -19.48 -7.51 11.34
C LEU A 342 -17.94 -7.52 11.30
N VAL A 343 -17.29 -8.64 11.62
CA VAL A 343 -15.82 -8.75 11.56
C VAL A 343 -15.31 -8.50 10.14
N ILE A 344 -15.98 -9.03 9.12
CA ILE A 344 -15.57 -8.82 7.72
C ILE A 344 -15.95 -7.41 7.25
N SER A 345 -17.18 -6.99 7.52
CA SER A 345 -17.78 -5.82 6.91
C SER A 345 -17.34 -4.52 7.55
N THR A 346 -17.50 -4.39 8.87
CA THR A 346 -17.09 -3.18 9.59
C THR A 346 -15.67 -3.32 10.13
N GLY A 347 -15.30 -4.51 10.62
CA GLY A 347 -13.97 -4.73 11.19
C GLY A 347 -12.85 -4.73 10.15
N PHE A 348 -12.95 -5.54 9.08
CA PHE A 348 -11.84 -5.68 8.13
C PHE A 348 -11.86 -4.60 7.05
N ALA A 349 -13.02 -4.33 6.43
CA ALA A 349 -13.09 -3.39 5.31
C ALA A 349 -12.72 -1.96 5.72
N GLU A 350 -13.25 -1.49 6.86
CA GLU A 350 -12.95 -0.13 7.35
C GLU A 350 -11.50 -0.02 7.81
N GLU A 351 -10.97 -1.01 8.54
CA GLU A 351 -9.57 -0.96 8.99
C GLU A 351 -8.57 -1.06 7.84
N LEU A 352 -8.88 -1.87 6.81
CA LEU A 352 -8.06 -1.89 5.59
C LEU A 352 -8.03 -0.52 4.92
N LEU A 353 -9.18 0.15 4.86
CA LEU A 353 -9.26 1.47 4.25
C LEU A 353 -8.58 2.54 5.10
N PHE A 354 -8.99 2.70 6.35
CA PHE A 354 -8.54 3.81 7.18
C PHE A 354 -7.11 3.63 7.66
N ARG A 355 -6.67 2.41 8.01
CA ARG A 355 -5.34 2.18 8.60
C ARG A 355 -4.39 1.67 7.52
N GLY A 356 -4.83 0.70 6.73
CA GLY A 356 -4.03 0.14 5.64
C GLY A 356 -3.72 1.15 4.51
N ILE A 357 -4.66 2.04 4.18
CA ILE A 357 -4.55 2.94 3.01
C ILE A 357 -4.47 4.42 3.42
N LEU A 358 -5.49 4.97 4.09
CA LEU A 358 -5.59 6.40 4.39
C LEU A 358 -4.52 6.85 5.38
N GLN A 359 -4.38 6.18 6.52
CA GLN A 359 -3.35 6.49 7.51
C GLN A 359 -1.96 6.34 6.92
N LYS A 360 -1.72 5.27 6.15
CA LYS A 360 -0.43 5.05 5.49
C LYS A 360 -0.06 6.21 4.54
N ASN A 361 -1.01 6.67 3.72
CA ASN A 361 -0.80 7.83 2.85
C ASN A 361 -0.65 9.13 3.66
N ALA A 362 -1.43 9.29 4.73
CA ALA A 362 -1.35 10.46 5.62
C ALA A 362 0.00 10.53 6.34
N GLU A 363 0.57 9.40 6.76
CA GLU A 363 1.91 9.32 7.34
C GLU A 363 2.99 9.78 6.36
N ASN A 364 2.85 9.47 5.07
CA ASN A 364 3.77 9.89 4.02
C ASN A 364 3.73 11.41 3.76
N VAL A 365 2.59 12.06 4.01
CA VAL A 365 2.41 13.51 3.79
C VAL A 365 2.70 14.30 5.07
N LEU A 366 2.04 13.96 6.17
CA LEU A 366 2.01 14.73 7.43
C LEU A 366 3.05 14.24 8.45
N GLY A 367 3.71 13.11 8.19
CA GLY A 367 4.53 12.41 9.16
C GLY A 367 3.70 11.54 10.11
N ASN A 368 4.36 10.82 11.01
CA ASN A 368 3.74 9.69 11.70
C ASN A 368 2.63 10.05 12.67
N ILE A 369 2.91 10.97 13.59
CA ILE A 369 1.94 11.35 14.63
C ILE A 369 0.76 12.06 13.98
N TYR A 370 1.03 13.05 13.13
CA TYR A 370 -0.01 13.81 12.46
C TYR A 370 -0.78 12.99 11.41
N GLY A 371 -0.16 12.00 10.78
CA GLY A 371 -0.84 11.06 9.88
C GLY A 371 -1.86 10.18 10.63
N VAL A 372 -1.52 9.69 11.83
CA VAL A 372 -2.46 8.97 12.70
C VAL A 372 -3.58 9.87 13.16
N ILE A 373 -3.27 11.09 13.60
CA ILE A 373 -4.27 12.08 14.02
C ILE A 373 -5.22 12.37 12.87
N TYR A 374 -4.70 12.66 11.67
CA TYR A 374 -5.51 13.00 10.51
C TYR A 374 -6.43 11.85 10.08
N ALA A 375 -5.89 10.63 9.97
CA ALA A 375 -6.72 9.47 9.65
C ALA A 375 -7.77 9.19 10.73
N SER A 376 -7.45 9.46 12.01
CA SER A 376 -8.39 9.30 13.10
C SER A 376 -9.49 10.35 13.11
N LEU A 377 -9.17 11.59 12.76
CA LEU A 377 -10.15 12.64 12.55
C LEU A 377 -11.09 12.29 11.39
N LEU A 378 -10.57 11.78 10.27
CA LEU A 378 -11.40 11.32 9.16
C LEU A 378 -12.31 10.16 9.57
N PHE A 379 -11.82 9.18 10.33
CA PHE A 379 -12.63 8.08 10.83
C PHE A 379 -13.74 8.56 11.77
N MET A 380 -13.40 9.46 12.70
CA MET A 380 -14.34 10.09 13.64
C MET A 380 -15.51 10.76 12.92
N VAL A 381 -15.26 11.46 11.81
CA VAL A 381 -16.33 12.16 11.06
C VAL A 381 -17.44 11.19 10.64
N PHE A 382 -17.11 9.96 10.22
CA PHE A 382 -18.11 8.97 9.78
C PHE A 382 -19.04 8.48 10.90
N HIS A 383 -18.73 8.77 12.17
CA HIS A 383 -19.57 8.42 13.32
C HIS A 383 -20.52 9.55 13.76
N ILE A 384 -20.47 10.72 13.11
CA ILE A 384 -21.39 11.84 13.42
C ILE A 384 -22.87 11.43 13.25
N GLY A 385 -23.15 10.51 12.34
CA GLY A 385 -24.50 9.99 12.09
C GLY A 385 -25.14 9.19 13.24
N TRP A 386 -24.42 8.90 14.33
CA TRP A 386 -24.98 8.27 15.53
C TRP A 386 -25.60 9.27 16.51
N TYR A 387 -25.56 10.57 16.21
CA TYR A 387 -26.19 11.63 17.02
C TYR A 387 -25.69 11.70 18.48
N SER A 388 -24.47 11.23 18.74
CA SER A 388 -23.86 11.23 20.07
C SER A 388 -22.47 11.85 20.03
N SER A 389 -22.33 13.03 20.63
CA SER A 389 -21.03 13.70 20.74
C SER A 389 -20.03 12.91 21.59
N LEU A 390 -20.52 12.14 22.56
CA LEU A 390 -19.68 11.24 23.38
C LEU A 390 -19.14 10.08 22.56
N ASP A 391 -19.96 9.52 21.67
CA ASP A 391 -19.53 8.46 20.75
C ASP A 391 -18.45 8.95 19.79
N VAL A 392 -18.66 10.11 19.18
CA VAL A 392 -17.67 10.76 18.30
C VAL A 392 -16.32 10.93 19.00
N LEU A 393 -16.31 11.39 20.26
CA LEU A 393 -15.08 11.54 21.04
C LEU A 393 -14.45 10.17 21.39
N PHE A 394 -15.27 9.19 21.78
CA PHE A 394 -14.82 7.85 22.12
C PHE A 394 -14.17 7.17 20.91
N VAL A 395 -14.83 7.18 19.76
CA VAL A 395 -14.35 6.59 18.51
C VAL A 395 -13.07 7.25 18.02
N PHE A 396 -12.92 8.57 18.19
CA PHE A 396 -11.65 9.23 17.92
C PHE A 396 -10.50 8.66 18.78
N GLY A 397 -10.74 8.44 20.07
CA GLY A 397 -9.79 7.80 20.98
C GLY A 397 -9.43 6.36 20.57
N VAL A 398 -10.45 5.55 20.26
CA VAL A 398 -10.26 4.17 19.76
C VAL A 398 -9.46 4.16 18.47
N SER A 399 -9.79 5.06 17.53
CA SER A 399 -9.08 5.21 16.28
C SER A 399 -7.60 5.56 16.47
N MET A 400 -7.30 6.50 17.38
CA MET A 400 -5.92 6.87 17.71
C MET A 400 -5.15 5.68 18.30
N PHE A 401 -5.79 4.90 19.17
CA PHE A 401 -5.23 3.67 19.74
C PHE A 401 -4.90 2.63 18.66
N TYR A 402 -5.85 2.31 17.78
CA TYR A 402 -5.64 1.39 16.67
C TYR A 402 -4.59 1.91 15.68
N GLY A 403 -4.60 3.20 15.35
CA GLY A 403 -3.62 3.80 14.46
C GLY A 403 -2.19 3.72 15.02
N TYR A 404 -2.01 3.93 16.33
CA TYR A 404 -0.73 3.72 17.00
C TYR A 404 -0.28 2.26 16.98
N ILE A 405 -1.17 1.32 17.30
CA ILE A 405 -0.87 -0.12 17.25
C ILE A 405 -0.46 -0.52 15.83
N PHE A 406 -1.16 -0.03 14.82
CA PHE A 406 -0.85 -0.28 13.42
C PHE A 406 0.56 0.20 13.07
N GLN A 407 0.96 1.39 13.53
CA GLN A 407 2.34 1.88 13.31
C GLN A 407 3.40 0.97 13.92
N LYS A 408 3.14 0.43 15.11
CA LYS A 408 4.10 -0.42 15.85
C LYS A 408 4.18 -1.83 15.28
N THR A 409 3.04 -2.42 14.95
CA THR A 409 2.95 -3.83 14.55
C THR A 409 2.98 -4.03 13.04
N ARG A 410 2.55 -3.01 12.27
CA ARG A 410 2.32 -3.06 10.82
C ARG A 410 1.48 -4.27 10.39
N SER A 411 0.53 -4.67 11.25
CA SER A 411 -0.43 -5.75 11.02
C SER A 411 -1.83 -5.26 11.36
N LEU A 412 -2.81 -5.58 10.51
CA LEU A 412 -4.22 -5.27 10.74
C LEU A 412 -4.95 -6.37 11.53
N LEU A 413 -4.39 -7.57 11.68
CA LEU A 413 -5.12 -8.75 12.14
C LEU A 413 -5.82 -8.53 13.49
N GLY A 414 -5.08 -8.12 14.51
CA GLY A 414 -5.59 -7.90 15.86
C GLY A 414 -6.53 -6.71 15.92
N ILE A 415 -6.26 -5.65 15.15
CA ILE A 415 -7.10 -4.45 15.08
C ILE A 415 -8.46 -4.79 14.47
N THR A 416 -8.47 -5.48 13.32
CA THR A 416 -9.68 -5.95 12.64
C THR A 416 -10.52 -6.85 13.55
N LEU A 417 -9.90 -7.80 14.25
CA LEU A 417 -10.61 -8.65 15.20
C LEU A 417 -11.16 -7.83 16.38
N SER A 418 -10.36 -6.92 16.93
CA SER A 418 -10.78 -6.04 18.03
C SER A 418 -12.00 -5.21 17.63
N HIS A 419 -11.96 -4.56 16.47
CA HIS A 419 -13.06 -3.75 15.97
C HIS A 419 -14.30 -4.63 15.67
N GLY A 420 -14.15 -5.78 15.01
CA GLY A 420 -15.27 -6.69 14.78
C GLY A 420 -15.91 -7.26 16.06
N ILE A 421 -15.09 -7.55 17.08
CA ILE A 421 -15.56 -7.97 18.41
C ILE A 421 -16.28 -6.80 19.10
N CYS A 422 -15.75 -5.58 19.02
CA CYS A 422 -16.38 -4.35 19.52
C CYS A 422 -17.82 -4.25 19.02
N ASN A 423 -18.01 -4.32 17.70
CA ASN A 423 -19.34 -4.20 17.09
C ASN A 423 -20.24 -5.40 17.41
N SER A 424 -19.67 -6.60 17.55
CA SER A 424 -20.43 -7.78 17.98
C SER A 424 -20.95 -7.62 19.41
N VAL A 425 -20.11 -7.14 20.34
CA VAL A 425 -20.50 -6.89 21.72
C VAL A 425 -21.55 -5.79 21.78
N LEU A 426 -21.33 -4.69 21.07
CA LEU A 426 -22.22 -3.52 21.00
C LEU A 426 -23.62 -3.87 20.47
N TYR A 427 -23.72 -4.60 19.34
CA TYR A 427 -25.00 -4.78 18.64
C TYR A 427 -25.65 -6.16 18.82
N LEU A 428 -24.89 -7.20 19.20
CA LEU A 428 -25.38 -8.59 19.23
C LEU A 428 -25.47 -9.17 20.63
N VAL A 429 -24.68 -8.68 21.59
CA VAL A 429 -24.60 -9.26 22.93
C VAL A 429 -25.21 -8.33 23.98
N MET A 430 -24.67 -7.12 24.11
CA MET A 430 -25.05 -6.19 25.17
C MET A 430 -26.53 -5.80 25.18
N PRO A 431 -27.21 -5.58 24.03
CA PRO A 431 -28.64 -5.26 24.02
C PRO A 431 -29.52 -6.35 24.65
N PHE A 432 -29.07 -7.61 24.66
CA PHE A 432 -29.80 -8.73 25.27
C PHE A 432 -29.38 -9.00 26.71
N VAL A 433 -28.09 -8.82 27.05
CA VAL A 433 -27.55 -9.18 28.37
C VAL A 433 -27.74 -8.07 29.39
N PHE A 434 -27.52 -6.81 28.99
CA PHE A 434 -27.49 -5.68 29.93
C PHE A 434 -28.81 -5.41 30.66
N PRO A 435 -29.99 -5.46 29.98
CA PRO A 435 -31.27 -5.28 30.68
C PRO A 435 -31.49 -6.30 31.80
N SER A 436 -31.09 -7.56 31.57
CA SER A 436 -31.16 -8.62 32.58
C SER A 436 -30.20 -8.37 33.74
N VAL A 437 -28.97 -7.93 33.46
CA VAL A 437 -27.97 -7.63 34.50
C VAL A 437 -28.42 -6.46 35.39
N ILE A 438 -29.00 -5.40 34.82
CA ILE A 438 -29.56 -4.29 35.61
C ILE A 438 -30.71 -4.79 36.50
N HIS A 439 -31.59 -5.64 35.96
CA HIS A 439 -32.69 -6.19 36.75
C HIS A 439 -32.20 -6.97 37.97
N TYR A 440 -31.12 -7.74 37.85
CA TYR A 440 -30.49 -8.46 38.98
C TYR A 440 -29.64 -7.59 39.92
N LEU A 441 -29.29 -6.35 39.53
CA LEU A 441 -28.53 -5.43 40.39
C LEU A 441 -29.43 -4.43 41.13
N MET A 442 -30.64 -4.20 40.61
CA MET A 442 -31.64 -3.30 41.21
C MET A 442 -32.65 -4.02 42.12
N PHE A 443 -32.64 -5.35 42.13
CA PHE A 443 -33.41 -6.24 42.99
C PHE A 443 -32.47 -7.28 43.59
#